data_AF-X0U051-F1
#
_entry.id   AF-X0U051-F1
#
_cell.length_a   1.000
_cell.length_b   1.000
_cell.length_c   1.000
_cell.angle_alpha   90.00
_cell.angle_beta   90.00
_cell.angle_gamma   90.00
#
_symmetry.space_group_name_H-M   'P 1'
#
loop_
_entity.id
_entity.type
_entity.pdbx_description
1 polymer ?
#
loop_
_entity_poly.entity_id
_entity_poly.type
_entity_poly.pdbx_seq_one_letter_code
_entity_poly.pdbx_strand_id
1 'polypeptide(L)'
;RVLVPRGGDPPYVLDDYKIYVRAESETGMAVRDELVGLVRRGQHEKLAVTDQPAIKLVERTEPVEKEQVEEKKDMPPHTGVEVVAVEERSGGRYYTVRDLRNGNVVKNVTRKSARRLWAYAITQYDKIQPDSNKAKIQWDGEYGMLRRVKHGKQYRYDLVQRSPNSWRYYFGVNEDGIHGPWKKLVGQEDE
;
A
#
# COMPACT_ATOMS: atom_id res chain seq x y z
N ARG A 1 5.88 35.01 -13.14
CA ARG A 1 6.23 33.84 -12.29
C ARG A 1 4.93 33.36 -11.64
N VAL A 2 4.54 32.11 -11.86
CA VAL A 2 3.36 31.55 -11.19
C VAL A 2 3.78 31.08 -9.80
N LEU A 3 3.11 31.57 -8.77
CA LEU A 3 3.30 31.15 -7.38
C LEU A 3 2.45 29.90 -7.15
N VAL A 4 3.09 28.74 -7.23
CA VAL A 4 2.43 27.46 -6.94
C VAL A 4 2.60 27.17 -5.44
N PRO A 5 1.51 27.08 -4.66
CA PRO A 5 1.61 26.73 -3.24
C PRO A 5 2.19 25.32 -3.08
N ARG A 6 2.94 25.10 -1.99
CA ARG A 6 3.45 23.76 -1.66
C ARG A 6 2.26 22.85 -1.35
N GLY A 7 2.14 21.74 -2.07
CA GLY A 7 1.15 20.72 -1.73
C GLY A 7 1.51 20.01 -0.42
N GLY A 8 0.59 19.18 0.08
CA GLY A 8 0.84 18.38 1.29
C GLY A 8 1.84 17.24 1.10
N ASP A 9 1.96 16.71 -0.13
CA ASP A 9 2.72 15.48 -0.38
C ASP A 9 3.86 15.66 -1.41
N PRO A 10 5.01 16.26 -1.07
CA PRO A 10 6.17 16.30 -1.97
C PRO A 10 6.86 14.91 -2.09
N PRO A 11 7.60 14.62 -3.18
CA PRO A 11 7.87 15.44 -4.35
C PRO A 11 6.77 15.36 -5.41
N TYR A 12 6.67 16.42 -6.22
CA TYR A 12 5.77 16.50 -7.38
C TYR A 12 6.57 16.34 -8.66
N VAL A 13 6.04 15.58 -9.61
CA VAL A 13 6.63 15.43 -10.93
C VAL A 13 5.54 15.80 -11.93
N LEU A 14 5.86 16.65 -12.90
CA LEU A 14 4.99 16.94 -14.03
C LEU A 14 5.16 15.83 -15.08
N ASP A 15 4.11 15.52 -15.84
CA ASP A 15 4.09 14.36 -16.75
C ASP A 15 5.21 14.36 -17.82
N ASP A 16 5.78 15.53 -18.16
CA ASP A 16 6.82 15.66 -19.18
C ASP A 16 8.25 15.35 -18.70
N TYR A 17 8.45 15.07 -17.41
CA TYR A 17 9.78 14.82 -16.84
C TYR A 17 10.05 13.34 -16.67
N LYS A 18 11.18 12.87 -17.22
CA LYS A 18 11.66 11.49 -17.06
C LYS A 18 12.82 11.49 -16.07
N ILE A 19 12.58 10.96 -14.88
CA ILE A 19 13.62 10.72 -13.88
C ILE A 19 13.98 9.24 -13.97
N TYR A 20 15.25 8.89 -13.85
CA TYR A 20 15.72 7.50 -13.90
C TYR A 20 16.42 7.15 -12.58
N VAL A 21 16.15 5.95 -12.07
CA VAL A 21 16.81 5.40 -10.89
C VAL A 21 17.59 4.16 -11.30
N ARG A 22 18.81 4.03 -10.79
CA ARG A 22 19.65 2.86 -10.98
C ARG A 22 19.53 1.94 -9.77
N ALA A 23 19.19 0.69 -10.03
CA ALA A 23 19.24 -0.39 -9.05
C ALA A 23 20.31 -1.38 -9.53
N GLU A 24 21.50 -1.30 -8.92
CA GLU A 24 22.65 -2.15 -9.22
C GLU A 24 23.06 -2.14 -10.71
N SER A 25 22.62 -3.15 -11.48
CA SER A 25 22.93 -3.36 -12.89
C SER A 25 21.89 -2.79 -13.86
N GLU A 26 20.72 -2.36 -13.38
CA GLU A 26 19.61 -1.89 -14.24
C GLU A 26 19.27 -0.42 -13.99
N THR A 27 18.94 0.31 -15.06
CA THR A 27 18.45 1.70 -15.01
C THR A 27 17.03 1.76 -15.55
N GLY A 28 16.09 2.18 -14.71
CA GLY A 28 14.66 2.26 -15.03
C GLY A 28 14.12 3.68 -14.85
N MET A 29 12.98 3.95 -15.49
CA MET A 29 12.23 5.19 -15.24
C MET A 29 11.68 5.16 -13.81
N ALA A 30 12.03 6.17 -13.05
CA ALA A 30 11.70 6.31 -11.65
C ALA A 30 10.23 6.69 -11.47
N VAL A 31 9.55 5.95 -10.60
CA VAL A 31 8.20 6.30 -10.14
C VAL A 31 8.31 7.17 -8.89
N ARG A 32 7.31 8.02 -8.61
CA ARG A 32 7.28 8.94 -7.47
C ARG A 32 7.76 8.33 -6.15
N ASP A 33 7.34 7.11 -5.81
CA ASP A 33 7.74 6.50 -4.53
C ASP A 33 9.17 5.98 -4.51
N GLU A 34 9.76 5.67 -5.67
CA GLU A 34 11.19 5.38 -5.74
C GLU A 34 11.98 6.63 -5.40
N LEU A 35 11.49 7.79 -5.86
CA LEU A 35 12.07 9.08 -5.51
C LEU A 35 11.84 9.43 -4.04
N VAL A 36 10.63 9.25 -3.51
CA VAL A 36 10.35 9.45 -2.07
C VAL A 36 11.23 8.54 -1.23
N GLY A 37 11.31 7.25 -1.59
CA GLY A 37 12.14 6.27 -0.90
C GLY A 37 13.62 6.60 -0.97
N LEU A 38 14.12 7.04 -2.13
CA LEU A 38 15.51 7.47 -2.30
C LEU A 38 15.82 8.72 -1.46
N VAL A 39 14.94 9.72 -1.46
CA VAL A 39 15.11 10.94 -0.66
C VAL A 39 15.10 10.61 0.84
N ARG A 40 14.15 9.78 1.30
CA ARG A 40 14.07 9.36 2.71
C ARG A 40 15.29 8.54 3.13
N ARG A 41 15.76 7.61 2.29
CA ARG A 41 17.01 6.86 2.54
C ARG A 41 18.21 7.79 2.64
N GLY A 42 18.36 8.72 1.71
CA GLY A 42 19.45 9.71 1.75
C GLY A 42 19.39 10.62 2.98
N GLN A 43 18.19 10.95 3.48
CA GLN A 43 18.03 11.66 4.76
C GLN A 43 18.46 10.80 5.95
N HIS A 44 18.05 9.53 6.00
CA HIS A 44 18.46 8.60 7.04
C HIS A 44 19.98 8.36 7.05
N GLU A 45 20.61 8.17 5.88
CA GLU A 45 22.07 8.02 5.77
C GLU A 45 22.80 9.29 6.19
N LYS A 46 22.29 10.47 5.83
CA LYS A 46 22.88 11.75 6.24
C LYS A 46 22.83 11.98 7.76
N LEU A 47 21.75 11.53 8.40
CA LEU A 47 21.61 11.54 9.87
C LEU A 47 22.56 10.51 10.52
N ALA A 48 22.66 9.29 9.96
CA ALA A 48 23.52 8.24 10.49
C ALA A 48 25.04 8.55 10.42
N VAL A 49 25.47 9.38 9.46
CA VAL A 49 26.89 9.78 9.32
C VAL A 49 27.27 10.94 10.27
N THR A 50 26.30 11.63 10.88
CA THR A 50 26.58 12.77 11.78
C THR A 50 26.67 12.37 13.26
N ASP A 51 26.19 11.18 13.65
CA ASP A 51 26.18 10.76 15.05
C ASP A 51 27.14 9.60 15.34
N GLN A 52 28.29 9.94 15.96
CA GLN A 52 28.91 9.11 17.00
C GLN A 52 28.70 9.80 18.36
N PRO A 53 28.61 9.04 19.47
CA PRO A 53 27.44 9.04 20.32
C PRO A 53 27.46 10.12 21.39
N ALA A 54 26.33 10.81 21.57
CA ALA A 54 26.00 11.46 22.83
C ALA A 54 24.68 10.89 23.33
N ILE A 55 24.76 10.10 24.39
CA ILE A 55 23.61 9.64 25.17
C ILE A 55 22.82 10.90 25.61
N LYS A 56 21.60 11.08 25.09
CA LYS A 56 20.61 11.97 25.70
C LYS A 56 19.32 11.20 25.98
N LEU A 57 19.19 10.93 27.27
CA LEU A 57 18.06 10.40 27.99
C LEU A 57 16.94 11.47 28.04
N VAL A 58 15.72 11.05 27.68
CA VAL A 58 14.38 11.67 27.82
C VAL A 58 14.12 13.09 27.29
N GLU A 59 13.12 13.24 26.42
CA GLU A 59 11.79 13.69 26.90
C GLU A 59 10.67 13.35 25.91
N ARG A 60 9.61 12.78 26.47
CA ARG A 60 8.35 12.39 25.83
C ARG A 60 7.44 13.60 25.81
N THR A 61 7.04 14.07 24.63
CA THR A 61 5.85 14.91 24.45
C THR A 61 5.05 14.38 23.27
N GLU A 62 4.14 13.47 23.61
CA GLU A 62 2.73 13.37 23.20
C GLU A 62 2.26 13.51 21.73
N PRO A 63 1.18 12.78 21.39
CA PRO A 63 1.07 12.03 20.15
C PRO A 63 0.17 12.71 19.11
N VAL A 64 0.48 12.48 17.84
CA VAL A 64 -0.50 12.66 16.76
C VAL A 64 -1.52 11.52 16.87
N GLU A 65 -2.53 11.79 17.67
CA GLU A 65 -3.73 10.98 17.84
C GLU A 65 -4.67 11.17 16.63
N LYS A 66 -5.41 10.09 16.32
CA LYS A 66 -6.28 9.78 15.15
C LYS A 66 -5.49 9.04 14.06
N GLU A 67 -5.41 7.71 14.03
CA GLU A 67 -6.37 6.66 14.39
C GLU A 67 -5.60 5.42 14.90
N GLN A 68 -5.56 5.21 16.21
CA GLN A 68 -5.05 3.98 16.85
C GLN A 68 -6.18 3.29 17.64
N VAL A 69 -7.38 3.21 17.05
CA VAL A 69 -8.52 2.53 17.67
C VAL A 69 -9.00 1.38 16.78
N GLU A 70 -8.15 0.36 16.58
CA GLU A 70 -8.59 -1.01 16.24
C GLU A 70 -7.46 -2.08 16.32
N GLU A 71 -6.37 -1.79 17.04
CA GLU A 71 -5.10 -2.54 16.98
C GLU A 71 -5.07 -3.95 17.63
N LYS A 72 -6.20 -4.63 17.86
CA LYS A 72 -6.16 -6.03 18.35
C LYS A 72 -6.99 -7.06 17.56
N LYS A 73 -7.66 -6.68 16.47
CA LYS A 73 -8.36 -7.65 15.58
C LYS A 73 -8.01 -7.54 14.10
N ASP A 74 -7.33 -6.48 13.68
CA ASP A 74 -6.93 -6.32 12.28
C ASP A 74 -5.54 -6.90 12.02
N MET A 75 -5.48 -8.16 11.61
CA MET A 75 -4.29 -8.74 11.00
C MET A 75 -4.42 -8.70 9.48
N PRO A 76 -4.01 -7.61 8.80
CA PRO A 76 -3.91 -7.61 7.35
C PRO A 76 -2.83 -8.61 6.90
N PRO A 77 -2.90 -9.12 5.67
CA PRO A 77 -1.83 -9.96 5.14
C PRO A 77 -0.51 -9.20 5.05
N HIS A 78 0.62 -9.91 5.17
CA HIS A 78 1.96 -9.30 5.12
C HIS A 78 2.46 -8.96 3.70
N THR A 79 1.75 -9.37 2.66
CA THR A 79 2.09 -9.04 1.27
C THR A 79 0.88 -8.54 0.50
N GLY A 80 1.12 -7.95 -0.66
CA GLY A 80 0.08 -7.37 -1.48
C GLY A 80 -0.13 -5.90 -1.16
N VAL A 81 -1.30 -5.39 -1.52
CA VAL A 81 -1.60 -3.97 -1.53
C VAL A 81 -3.04 -3.73 -1.12
N GLU A 82 -3.24 -2.74 -0.26
CA GLU A 82 -4.55 -2.27 0.18
C GLU A 82 -4.92 -0.96 -0.53
N VAL A 83 -6.16 -0.85 -1.02
CA VAL A 83 -6.71 0.44 -1.48
C VAL A 83 -7.46 1.06 -0.31
N VAL A 84 -6.86 2.08 0.30
CA VAL A 84 -7.32 2.70 1.56
C VAL A 84 -8.44 3.70 1.32
N ALA A 85 -8.33 4.50 0.25
CA ALA A 85 -9.31 5.53 -0.06
C ALA A 85 -9.36 5.82 -1.56
N VAL A 86 -10.51 6.35 -2.01
CA VAL A 86 -10.71 6.86 -3.36
C VAL A 86 -11.31 8.24 -3.27
N GLU A 87 -10.69 9.19 -3.96
CA GLU A 87 -11.14 10.58 -4.07
C GLU A 87 -11.38 10.90 -5.55
N GLU A 88 -12.52 11.49 -5.86
CA GLU A 88 -12.83 11.97 -7.20
C GLU A 88 -12.69 13.49 -7.23
N ARG A 89 -11.72 13.99 -8.01
CA ARG A 89 -11.45 15.43 -8.17
C ARG A 89 -11.20 15.78 -9.62
N SER A 90 -11.76 16.90 -10.08
CA SER A 90 -11.56 17.44 -11.43
C SER A 90 -11.79 16.40 -12.56
N GLY A 91 -12.77 15.51 -12.39
CA GLY A 91 -13.11 14.47 -13.38
C GLY A 91 -12.16 13.27 -13.42
N GLY A 92 -11.23 13.15 -12.46
CA GLY A 92 -10.33 12.00 -12.32
C GLY A 92 -10.43 11.35 -10.94
N ARG A 93 -10.23 10.03 -10.90
CA ARG A 93 -10.15 9.26 -9.65
C ARG A 93 -8.71 9.13 -9.18
N TYR A 94 -8.50 9.45 -7.91
CA TYR A 94 -7.21 9.37 -7.22
C TYR A 94 -7.37 8.41 -6.06
N TYR A 95 -6.40 7.51 -5.94
CA TYR A 95 -6.42 6.43 -4.98
C TYR A 95 -5.34 6.67 -3.93
N THR A 96 -5.64 6.30 -2.70
CA THR A 96 -4.64 6.13 -1.64
C THR A 96 -4.39 4.64 -1.48
N VAL A 97 -3.15 4.24 -1.61
CA VAL A 97 -2.73 2.84 -1.69
C VAL A 97 -1.70 2.57 -0.59
N ARG A 98 -1.86 1.48 0.16
CA ARG A 98 -0.90 1.00 1.16
C ARG A 98 -0.23 -0.27 0.68
N ASP A 99 1.09 -0.27 0.60
CA ASP A 99 1.89 -1.46 0.30
C ASP A 99 2.11 -2.26 1.59
N LEU A 100 1.60 -3.49 1.63
CA LEU A 100 1.59 -4.30 2.85
C LEU A 100 2.96 -4.89 3.18
N ARG A 101 3.89 -4.89 2.21
CA ARG A 101 5.24 -5.45 2.40
C ARG A 101 6.11 -4.60 3.30
N ASN A 102 5.85 -3.29 3.34
CA ASN A 102 6.64 -2.31 4.06
C ASN A 102 5.80 -1.25 4.80
N GLY A 103 4.47 -1.34 4.71
CA GLY A 103 3.54 -0.40 5.33
C GLY A 103 3.47 0.98 4.64
N ASN A 104 4.11 1.18 3.49
CA ASN A 104 4.15 2.49 2.84
C ASN A 104 2.78 2.89 2.31
N VAL A 105 2.28 4.06 2.72
CA VAL A 105 1.02 4.65 2.23
C VAL A 105 1.33 5.76 1.24
N VAL A 106 0.73 5.68 0.05
CA VAL A 106 0.93 6.63 -1.04
C VAL A 106 -0.41 7.18 -1.51
N LYS A 107 -0.52 8.50 -1.50
CA LYS A 107 -1.71 9.26 -1.90
C LYS A 107 -1.58 9.76 -3.34
N ASN A 108 -2.72 10.14 -3.92
CA ASN A 108 -2.82 10.72 -5.27
C ASN A 108 -2.38 9.77 -6.40
N VAL A 109 -2.53 8.46 -6.20
CA VAL A 109 -2.18 7.46 -7.21
C VAL A 109 -3.30 7.39 -8.25
N THR A 110 -2.98 7.55 -9.53
CA THR A 110 -3.92 7.29 -10.62
C THR A 110 -3.65 5.92 -11.25
N ARG A 111 -4.66 5.35 -11.92
CA ARG A 111 -4.50 4.08 -12.67
C ARG A 111 -3.34 4.11 -13.67
N LYS A 112 -3.04 5.26 -14.28
CA LYS A 112 -1.94 5.43 -15.25
C LYS A 112 -0.57 5.58 -14.58
N SER A 113 -0.51 6.27 -13.44
CA SER A 113 0.74 6.49 -12.69
C SER A 113 1.15 5.30 -11.80
N ALA A 114 0.23 4.36 -11.58
CA ALA A 114 0.43 3.25 -10.66
C ALA A 114 1.38 2.19 -11.21
N ARG A 115 2.25 1.65 -10.34
CA ARG A 115 3.06 0.46 -10.66
C ARG A 115 2.18 -0.74 -10.98
N ARG A 116 2.73 -1.76 -11.64
CA ARG A 116 1.98 -2.94 -12.10
C ARG A 116 1.04 -3.56 -11.06
N LEU A 117 1.49 -3.80 -9.83
CA LEU A 117 0.64 -4.38 -8.77
C LEU A 117 -0.44 -3.38 -8.29
N TRP A 118 -0.12 -2.10 -8.22
CA TRP A 118 -1.06 -1.06 -7.75
C TRP A 118 -2.10 -0.75 -8.82
N ALA A 119 -1.69 -0.69 -10.08
CA ALA A 119 -2.58 -0.57 -11.23
C ALA A 119 -3.54 -1.76 -11.29
N TYR A 120 -3.05 -2.97 -10.99
CA TYR A 120 -3.88 -4.15 -10.82
C TYR A 120 -4.88 -3.98 -9.67
N ALA A 121 -4.42 -3.61 -8.47
CA ALA A 121 -5.26 -3.41 -7.29
C ALA A 121 -6.38 -2.41 -7.54
N ILE A 122 -6.04 -1.22 -8.06
CA ILE A 122 -7.00 -0.18 -8.44
C ILE A 122 -8.03 -0.71 -9.45
N THR A 123 -7.57 -1.43 -10.48
CA THR A 123 -8.46 -2.00 -11.50
C THR A 123 -9.41 -3.05 -10.92
N GLN A 124 -8.97 -3.87 -9.96
CA GLN A 124 -9.85 -4.83 -9.30
C GLN A 124 -10.81 -4.15 -8.34
N TYR A 125 -10.33 -3.17 -7.59
CA TYR A 125 -11.15 -2.38 -6.68
C TYR A 125 -12.32 -1.71 -7.40
N ASP A 126 -12.05 -1.05 -8.54
CA ASP A 126 -13.09 -0.42 -9.37
C ASP A 126 -14.13 -1.41 -9.92
N LYS A 127 -13.79 -2.70 -10.05
CA LYS A 127 -14.74 -3.74 -10.50
C LYS A 127 -15.64 -4.23 -9.37
N ILE A 128 -15.19 -4.16 -8.13
CA ILE A 128 -15.89 -4.72 -6.97
C ILE A 128 -16.77 -3.66 -6.30
N GLN A 129 -16.30 -2.41 -6.23
CA GLN A 129 -17.04 -1.30 -5.62
C GLN A 129 -18.45 -1.03 -6.18
N PRO A 130 -18.75 -1.19 -7.49
CA PRO A 130 -20.09 -0.94 -7.99
C PRO A 130 -21.12 -1.99 -7.54
N ASP A 131 -20.67 -3.20 -7.18
CA ASP A 131 -21.52 -4.39 -7.04
C ASP A 131 -20.94 -5.36 -6.00
N SER A 132 -20.62 -4.85 -4.81
CA SER A 132 -20.05 -5.61 -3.69
C SER A 132 -20.84 -6.87 -3.30
N ASN A 133 -22.15 -6.89 -3.60
CA ASN A 133 -23.06 -8.01 -3.35
C ASN A 133 -23.05 -9.10 -4.46
N LYS A 134 -22.44 -8.87 -5.62
CA LYS A 134 -22.38 -9.85 -6.73
C LYS A 134 -21.07 -10.63 -6.79
N ALA A 135 -20.06 -10.24 -6.01
CA ALA A 135 -18.82 -11.00 -5.93
C ALA A 135 -19.11 -12.37 -5.27
N LYS A 136 -18.68 -13.46 -5.91
CA LYS A 136 -18.68 -14.80 -5.29
C LYS A 136 -17.56 -14.86 -4.25
N ILE A 137 -17.81 -14.30 -3.07
CA ILE A 137 -16.85 -14.25 -1.97
C ILE A 137 -17.00 -15.52 -1.13
N GLN A 138 -15.90 -16.23 -0.91
CA GLN A 138 -15.85 -17.31 0.07
C GLN A 138 -15.53 -16.68 1.42
N TRP A 139 -16.46 -16.74 2.37
CA TRP A 139 -16.31 -16.12 3.70
C TRP A 139 -15.95 -17.16 4.75
N ASP A 140 -15.00 -16.82 5.62
CA ASP A 140 -14.67 -17.51 6.86
C ASP A 140 -14.60 -16.46 8.00
N GLY A 141 -15.69 -16.35 8.77
CA GLY A 141 -15.84 -15.31 9.79
C GLY A 141 -15.81 -13.89 9.21
N GLU A 142 -14.85 -13.08 9.65
CA GLU A 142 -14.65 -11.69 9.18
C GLU A 142 -13.75 -11.61 7.93
N TYR A 143 -13.20 -12.74 7.48
CA TYR A 143 -12.26 -12.82 6.37
C TYR A 143 -12.93 -13.42 5.14
N GLY A 144 -12.65 -12.88 3.97
CA GLY A 144 -13.25 -13.29 2.70
C GLY A 144 -12.23 -13.38 1.59
N MET A 145 -12.38 -14.39 0.73
CA MET A 145 -11.56 -14.57 -0.47
C MET A 145 -12.39 -14.21 -1.68
N LEU A 146 -11.94 -13.19 -2.41
CA LEU A 146 -12.57 -12.70 -3.63
C LEU A 146 -12.15 -13.51 -4.84
N ARG A 147 -10.85 -13.82 -4.93
CA ARG A 147 -10.27 -14.52 -6.07
C ARG A 147 -8.96 -15.21 -5.71
N ARG A 148 -8.73 -16.35 -6.35
CA ARG A 148 -7.42 -17.01 -6.43
C ARG A 148 -6.98 -17.05 -7.90
N VAL A 149 -5.79 -16.57 -8.19
CA VAL A 149 -5.21 -16.52 -9.55
C VAL A 149 -3.86 -17.21 -9.53
N LYS A 150 -3.65 -18.15 -10.46
CA LYS A 150 -2.33 -18.79 -10.66
C LYS A 150 -1.41 -17.81 -11.38
N HIS A 151 -0.26 -17.50 -10.80
CA HIS A 151 0.74 -16.61 -11.37
C HIS A 151 2.10 -17.31 -11.44
N GLY A 152 2.30 -18.07 -12.52
CA GLY A 152 3.47 -18.94 -12.68
C GLY A 152 3.36 -20.19 -11.81
N LYS A 153 4.35 -20.39 -10.93
CA LYS A 153 4.37 -21.50 -9.96
C LYS A 153 3.65 -21.18 -8.64
N GLN A 154 3.34 -19.91 -8.38
CA GLN A 154 2.72 -19.44 -7.14
C GLN A 154 1.27 -19.02 -7.37
N TYR A 155 0.46 -19.03 -6.30
CA TYR A 155 -0.85 -18.41 -6.31
C TYR A 155 -0.83 -16.99 -5.76
N ARG A 156 -1.73 -16.17 -6.28
CA ARG A 156 -2.07 -14.85 -5.76
C ARG A 156 -3.53 -14.81 -5.36
N TYR A 157 -3.79 -14.11 -4.28
CA TYR A 157 -5.10 -14.02 -3.66
C TYR A 157 -5.53 -12.56 -3.60
N ASP A 158 -6.79 -12.33 -3.97
CA ASP A 158 -7.49 -11.09 -3.67
C ASP A 158 -8.43 -11.39 -2.50
N LEU A 159 -8.27 -10.64 -1.42
CA LEU A 159 -8.87 -10.88 -0.12
C LEU A 159 -9.66 -9.65 0.31
N VAL A 160 -10.64 -9.90 1.17
CA VAL A 160 -11.45 -8.86 1.81
C VAL A 160 -11.58 -9.17 3.29
N GLN A 161 -11.53 -8.15 4.12
CA GLN A 161 -11.80 -8.27 5.54
C GLN A 161 -12.93 -7.33 5.91
N ARG A 162 -13.88 -7.84 6.68
CA ARG A 162 -14.97 -7.07 7.25
C ARG A 162 -14.51 -6.51 8.59
N SER A 163 -14.26 -5.21 8.63
CA SER A 163 -14.10 -4.47 9.88
C SER A 163 -15.47 -3.96 10.36
N PRO A 164 -15.63 -3.60 11.64
CA PRO A 164 -16.91 -3.17 12.22
C PRO A 164 -17.63 -2.08 11.41
N ASN A 165 -16.87 -1.13 10.85
CA ASN A 165 -17.42 0.03 10.13
C ASN A 165 -17.01 0.13 8.65
N SER A 166 -16.15 -0.76 8.14
CA SER A 166 -15.63 -0.66 6.77
C SER A 166 -15.17 -2.02 6.23
N TRP A 167 -15.00 -2.11 4.92
CA TRP A 167 -14.42 -3.29 4.27
C TRP A 167 -13.02 -2.95 3.78
N ARG A 168 -12.05 -3.77 4.15
CA ARG A 168 -10.67 -3.63 3.70
C ARG A 168 -10.41 -4.61 2.59
N TYR A 169 -9.86 -4.13 1.48
CA TYR A 169 -9.60 -4.92 0.29
C TYR A 169 -8.11 -5.06 0.07
N TYR A 170 -7.63 -6.29 0.01
CA TYR A 170 -6.23 -6.63 -0.19
C TYR A 170 -6.06 -7.34 -1.52
N PHE A 171 -5.17 -6.84 -2.38
CA PHE A 171 -5.00 -7.34 -3.74
C PHE A 171 -3.61 -7.91 -3.99
N GLY A 172 -3.56 -9.00 -4.74
CA GLY A 172 -2.32 -9.65 -5.16
C GLY A 172 -1.45 -10.11 -4.00
N VAL A 173 -2.07 -10.60 -2.93
CA VAL A 173 -1.41 -11.23 -1.78
C VAL A 173 -0.80 -12.55 -2.25
N ASN A 174 0.49 -12.76 -2.03
CA ASN A 174 1.16 -14.03 -2.31
C ASN A 174 1.03 -14.97 -1.10
N GLU A 175 1.33 -16.26 -1.30
CA GLU A 175 1.36 -17.28 -0.23
C GLU A 175 2.20 -16.86 0.98
N ASP A 176 3.38 -16.26 0.76
CA ASP A 176 4.25 -15.76 1.85
C ASP A 176 3.59 -14.70 2.74
N GLY A 177 2.57 -14.01 2.24
CA GLY A 177 1.82 -13.00 3.00
C GLY A 177 0.60 -13.53 3.72
N ILE A 178 0.27 -14.81 3.52
CA ILE A 178 -0.87 -15.46 4.17
C ILE A 178 -0.43 -15.95 5.55
N HIS A 179 -1.10 -15.46 6.60
CA HIS A 179 -0.86 -15.89 7.98
C HIS A 179 -2.13 -15.86 8.80
N GLY A 180 -2.08 -16.52 9.96
CA GLY A 180 -3.18 -16.53 10.92
C GLY A 180 -4.50 -16.99 10.28
N PRO A 181 -5.61 -16.25 10.44
CA PRO A 181 -6.92 -16.66 9.92
C PRO A 181 -6.97 -16.76 8.39
N TRP A 182 -6.09 -16.06 7.67
CA TRP A 182 -6.02 -16.15 6.21
C TRP A 182 -5.56 -17.51 5.71
N LYS A 183 -4.77 -18.28 6.49
CA LYS A 183 -4.31 -19.63 6.12
C LYS A 183 -5.47 -20.61 5.95
N LYS A 184 -6.42 -20.57 6.89
CA LYS A 184 -7.64 -21.39 6.87
C LYS A 184 -8.46 -21.11 5.60
N LEU A 185 -8.59 -19.84 5.26
CA LEU A 185 -9.35 -19.37 4.11
C LEU A 185 -8.76 -19.83 2.76
N VAL A 186 -7.42 -19.89 2.64
CA VAL A 186 -6.77 -20.35 1.39
C VAL A 186 -6.61 -21.87 1.31
N GLY A 187 -7.02 -22.61 2.35
CA GLY A 187 -6.89 -24.07 2.44
C GLY A 187 -5.46 -24.54 2.71
N GLN A 188 -4.63 -23.70 3.32
CA GLN A 188 -3.35 -24.11 3.91
C GLN A 188 -3.61 -24.42 5.39
N GLU A 189 -4.20 -25.58 5.67
CA GLU A 189 -4.13 -26.11 7.03
C GLU A 189 -2.68 -26.53 7.29
N ASP A 190 -2.08 -26.01 8.35
CA ASP A 190 -0.84 -26.57 8.90
C ASP A 190 -1.21 -27.98 9.40
N GLU A 191 -0.69 -29.02 8.75
CA GLU A 191 -0.69 -30.40 9.27
C GLU A 191 0.18 -30.50 10.53
#